data_AF-A0AAU6S2Q7-F1
#
_entry.id   AF-A0AAU6S2Q7-F1
#
_cell.length_a   1.000
_cell.length_b   1.000
_cell.length_c   1.000
_cell.angle_alpha   90.00
_cell.angle_beta   90.00
_cell.angle_gamma   90.00
#
_symmetry.space_group_name_H-M   'P 1'
#
loop_
_entity.id
_entity.type
_entity.pdbx_description
1 polymer ?
#
loop_
_entity_poly.entity_id
_entity_poly.type
_entity_poly.pdbx_seq_one_letter_code
_entity_poly.pdbx_strand_id
1 'polypeptide(L)'
;MTTTATAPVTHEQAPKTQIDTIRAHLMTGATISTWDAYRLYQITCLAQRIHDLRLTGLVIQSEMVTHNDKRFALYWLDEATLLESELSNSEVN
;
A
#
# COMPACT_ATOMS: atom_id res chain seq x y z
N MET A 1 30.16 37.92 13.41
CA MET A 1 30.44 36.65 14.10
C MET A 1 29.42 35.64 13.60
N THR A 2 29.91 34.52 13.09
CA THR A 2 29.19 33.43 12.42
C THR A 2 28.54 32.52 13.44
N THR A 3 27.28 32.13 13.25
CA THR A 3 26.75 30.87 13.77
C THR A 3 25.80 30.27 12.75
N THR A 4 26.36 29.39 11.92
CA THR A 4 25.68 28.35 11.16
C THR A 4 24.98 27.40 12.14
N ALA A 5 23.66 27.28 12.04
CA ALA A 5 22.90 26.23 12.71
C ALA A 5 22.49 25.19 11.66
N THR A 6 23.27 24.11 11.59
CA THR A 6 22.92 22.88 10.89
C THR A 6 21.76 22.22 11.64
N ALA A 7 20.56 22.31 11.09
CA ALA A 7 19.43 21.50 11.53
C ALA A 7 19.60 20.07 10.98
N PRO A 8 19.25 19.01 11.75
CA PRO A 8 19.34 17.65 11.28
C PRO A 8 18.34 17.47 10.14
N VAL A 9 18.81 16.94 9.02
CA VAL A 9 17.95 16.42 7.94
C VAL A 9 17.13 15.26 8.51
N THR A 10 15.99 15.58 9.10
CA THR A 10 14.93 14.59 9.32
C THR A 10 14.48 14.19 7.92
N HIS A 11 14.66 12.93 7.56
CA HIS A 11 13.99 12.35 6.40
C HIS A 11 12.48 12.46 6.65
N GLU A 12 11.88 13.60 6.29
CA GLU A 12 10.44 13.80 6.22
C GLU A 12 9.91 12.83 5.17
N GLN A 13 9.57 11.61 5.61
CA GLN A 13 8.71 10.75 4.81
C GLN A 13 7.45 11.55 4.54
N ALA A 14 7.20 11.81 3.25
CA ALA A 14 6.03 12.52 2.75
C ALA A 14 4.76 12.06 3.48
N PRO A 15 3.75 12.94 3.68
CA PRO A 15 2.53 12.57 4.38
C PRO A 15 1.99 11.26 3.80
N LYS A 16 1.98 10.20 4.61
CA LYS A 16 1.57 8.85 4.17
C LYS A 16 0.20 8.96 3.55
N THR A 17 0.12 8.86 2.23
CA THR A 17 -1.15 8.96 1.55
C THR A 17 -1.96 7.68 1.85
N GLN A 18 -3.28 7.75 1.63
CA GLN A 18 -4.12 6.56 1.73
C GLN A 18 -3.62 5.43 0.81
N ILE A 19 -3.07 5.80 -0.36
CA ILE A 19 -2.46 4.90 -1.34
C ILE A 19 -1.25 4.20 -0.72
N ASP A 20 -0.34 4.95 -0.10
CA ASP A 20 0.86 4.39 0.53
C ASP A 20 0.52 3.47 1.70
N THR A 21 -0.53 3.81 2.45
CA THR A 21 -1.01 2.98 3.57
C THR A 21 -1.52 1.62 3.07
N ILE A 22 -2.32 1.63 2.00
CA ILE A 22 -2.82 0.39 1.39
C ILE A 22 -1.68 -0.39 0.75
N ARG A 23 -0.75 0.30 0.06
CA ARG A 23 0.43 -0.32 -0.53
C ARG A 23 1.26 -1.04 0.54
N ALA A 24 1.56 -0.36 1.64
CA ALA A 24 2.31 -0.93 2.75
C ALA A 24 1.60 -2.15 3.35
N HIS A 25 0.27 -2.09 3.51
CA HIS A 25 -0.50 -3.24 3.98
C HIS A 25 -0.39 -4.43 3.03
N LEU A 26 -0.59 -4.21 1.73
CA LEU A 26 -0.50 -5.24 0.70
C LEU A 26 0.90 -5.84 0.58
N MET A 27 1.94 -5.02 0.74
CA MET A 27 3.35 -5.46 0.71
C MET A 27 3.71 -6.39 1.88
N THR A 28 2.90 -6.45 2.94
CA THR A 28 3.07 -7.48 4.00
C THR A 28 2.64 -8.88 3.56
N GLY A 29 2.04 -9.02 2.38
CA GLY A 29 1.39 -10.25 1.92
C GLY A 29 -0.02 -10.45 2.49
N ALA A 30 -0.53 -9.49 3.27
CA ALA A 30 -1.90 -9.52 3.77
C ALA A 30 -2.91 -9.16 2.66
N THR A 31 -4.11 -9.73 2.78
CA THR A 31 -5.24 -9.38 1.93
C THR A 31 -6.08 -8.30 2.60
N ILE A 32 -6.74 -7.47 1.79
CA ILE A 32 -7.57 -6.37 2.29
C ILE A 32 -8.93 -6.34 1.59
N SER A 33 -9.99 -6.30 2.38
CA SER A 33 -11.35 -6.03 1.87
C SER A 33 -11.74 -4.57 2.11
N THR A 34 -12.82 -4.12 1.47
CA THR A 34 -13.40 -2.79 1.73
C THR A 34 -13.71 -2.57 3.21
N TRP A 35 -14.14 -3.62 3.92
CA TRP A 35 -14.44 -3.52 5.35
C TRP A 35 -13.17 -3.39 6.20
N ASP A 36 -12.12 -4.14 5.86
CA ASP A 36 -10.83 -4.06 6.56
C ASP A 36 -10.18 -2.69 6.37
N ALA A 37 -10.23 -2.14 5.14
CA ALA A 37 -9.74 -0.81 4.86
C ALA A 37 -10.48 0.29 5.66
N TYR A 38 -11.80 0.15 5.80
CA TYR A 38 -12.58 1.05 6.65
C TYR A 38 -12.20 0.90 8.12
N ARG A 39 -12.14 -0.34 8.63
CA ARG A 39 -11.88 -0.61 10.06
C ARG A 39 -10.47 -0.21 10.49
N LEU A 40 -9.45 -0.51 9.69
CA LEU A 40 -8.04 -0.31 10.03
C LEU A 40 -7.58 1.12 9.72
N TYR A 41 -8.05 1.69 8.60
CA TYR A 41 -7.48 2.92 8.03
C TYR A 41 -8.51 4.02 7.79
N GLN A 42 -9.79 3.78 8.11
CA GLN A 42 -10.90 4.70 7.84
C GLN A 42 -11.00 5.09 6.35
N ILE A 43 -10.60 4.18 5.46
CA ILE A 43 -10.65 4.38 4.01
C ILE A 43 -11.95 3.78 3.48
N THR A 44 -12.83 4.64 2.96
CA THR A 44 -14.11 4.24 2.34
C THR A 44 -13.98 3.97 0.84
N CYS A 45 -12.98 4.56 0.18
CA CYS A 45 -12.76 4.46 -1.27
C CYS A 45 -11.63 3.49 -1.65
N LEU A 46 -11.61 2.28 -1.08
CA LEU A 46 -10.55 1.28 -1.31
C LEU A 46 -10.36 0.98 -2.81
N ALA A 47 -11.44 0.69 -3.53
CA ALA A 47 -11.37 0.30 -4.94
C ALA A 47 -10.68 1.37 -5.83
N GLN A 48 -10.88 2.66 -5.54
CA GLN A 48 -10.20 3.74 -6.26
C GLN A 48 -8.69 3.72 -5.97
N ARG A 49 -8.30 3.55 -4.71
CA ARG A 49 -6.88 3.49 -4.31
C ARG A 49 -6.16 2.27 -4.90
N ILE A 50 -6.84 1.13 -5.00
CA ILE A 50 -6.33 -0.05 -5.69
C ILE A 50 -6.14 0.23 -7.18
N HIS A 51 -7.10 0.92 -7.82
CA HIS A 51 -6.95 1.34 -9.21
C HIS A 51 -5.75 2.28 -9.39
N ASP A 52 -5.59 3.28 -8.51
CA ASP A 52 -4.45 4.19 -8.54
C ASP A 52 -3.13 3.41 -8.40
N LEU A 53 -3.05 2.42 -7.51
CA LEU A 53 -1.87 1.55 -7.38
C LEU A 53 -1.58 0.73 -8.64
N ARG A 54 -2.62 0.20 -9.30
CA ARG A 54 -2.46 -0.50 -10.59
C ARG A 54 -1.89 0.41 -11.67
N LEU A 55 -2.26 1.69 -11.69
CA LEU A 55 -1.68 2.67 -12.61
C LEU A 55 -0.19 2.92 -12.35
N THR A 56 0.29 2.72 -11.12
CA THR A 56 1.74 2.80 -10.80
C THR A 56 2.53 1.58 -11.28
N GLY A 57 1.88 0.60 -11.91
CA GLY A 57 2.50 -0.63 -12.38
C GLY A 57 2.43 -1.80 -11.39
N LEU A 58 1.76 -1.64 -10.25
CA LEU A 58 1.64 -2.70 -9.26
C LEU A 58 0.54 -3.69 -9.64
N VAL A 59 0.88 -4.97 -9.76
CA VAL A 59 -0.07 -6.03 -10.13
C VAL A 59 -0.83 -6.50 -8.89
N ILE A 60 -1.99 -5.88 -8.66
CA ILE A 60 -2.87 -6.25 -7.55
C ILE A 60 -3.93 -7.22 -8.02
N GLN A 61 -3.98 -8.40 -7.39
CA GLN A 61 -5.01 -9.41 -7.60
C GLN A 61 -6.30 -9.03 -6.89
N SER A 62 -7.43 -9.48 -7.44
CA SER A 62 -8.75 -9.19 -6.88
C SER A 62 -9.72 -10.33 -7.11
N GLU A 63 -10.48 -10.70 -6.09
CA GLU A 63 -11.53 -11.73 -6.17
C GLU A 63 -12.82 -11.26 -5.49
N MET A 64 -13.95 -11.64 -6.07
CA MET A 64 -15.27 -11.41 -5.50
C MET A 64 -15.64 -12.55 -4.55
N VAL A 65 -15.52 -12.31 -3.26
CA VAL A 65 -15.84 -13.27 -2.20
C VAL A 65 -17.29 -13.06 -1.74
N THR A 66 -18.00 -14.15 -1.45
CA THR A 66 -19.34 -14.12 -0.86
C THR A 66 -19.26 -14.60 0.58
N HIS A 67 -19.68 -13.77 1.53
CA HIS A 67 -19.70 -14.11 2.95
C HIS A 67 -20.95 -13.52 3.62
N ASN A 68 -21.67 -14.31 4.42
CA ASN A 68 -22.94 -13.93 5.05
C ASN A 68 -23.95 -13.32 4.06
N ASP A 69 -24.16 -13.98 2.92
CA ASP A 69 -25.03 -13.54 1.82
C ASP A 69 -24.66 -12.19 1.18
N LYS A 70 -23.51 -11.62 1.54
CA LYS A 70 -22.98 -10.38 0.96
C LYS A 70 -21.76 -10.67 0.10
N ARG A 71 -21.69 -10.00 -1.04
CA ARG A 71 -20.57 -10.10 -1.98
C ARG A 71 -19.67 -8.88 -1.84
N PHE A 72 -18.37 -9.09 -1.67
CA PHE A 72 -17.39 -8.02 -1.62
C PHE A 72 -16.11 -8.41 -2.36
N ALA A 73 -15.32 -7.41 -2.75
CA ALA A 73 -14.03 -7.63 -3.36
C ALA A 73 -12.95 -7.75 -2.28
N LEU A 74 -12.08 -8.75 -2.45
CA LEU A 74 -10.85 -8.94 -1.69
C LEU A 74 -9.66 -8.65 -2.61
N TYR A 75 -8.65 -7.96 -2.11
CA TYR A 75 -7.47 -7.56 -2.86
C TYR A 75 -6.19 -8.05 -2.18
N TRP A 76 -5.21 -8.48 -2.96
CA TRP A 76 -3.91 -8.93 -2.47
C TRP A 76 -2.82 -8.79 -3.53
N LEU A 77 -1.56 -8.89 -3.11
CA LEU A 77 -0.42 -9.06 -4.01
C LEU A 77 -0.07 -10.54 -4.08
N ASP A 78 0.23 -11.04 -5.28
CA ASP A 78 0.77 -12.37 -5.40
C ASP A 78 2.25 -12.40 -4.99
N GLU A 79 2.74 -13.61 -4.73
CA GLU A 79 4.11 -13.83 -4.29
C GLU A 79 5.12 -13.34 -5.34
N ALA A 80 4.81 -13.48 -6.64
CA ALA A 80 5.66 -12.99 -7.72
C ALA A 80 5.84 -11.46 -7.65
N THR A 81 4.75 -10.69 -7.49
CA THR A 81 4.85 -9.23 -7.36
C THR A 81 5.62 -8.80 -6.11
N LEU A 82 5.49 -9.54 -5.00
CA LEU A 82 6.26 -9.27 -3.79
C LEU A 82 7.76 -9.54 -4.01
N LEU A 83 8.12 -10.67 -4.61
CA LEU A 83 9.50 -11.03 -4.95
C LEU A 83 10.16 -10.04 -5.91
N GLU A 84 9.44 -9.59 -6.95
CA GLU A 84 9.95 -8.56 -7.88
C GLU A 84 10.24 -7.24 -7.16
N SER A 85 9.41 -6.87 -6.19
CA SER A 85 9.66 -5.67 -5.38
C SER A 85 10.87 -5.79 -4.47
N GLU A 86 11.11 -6.97 -3.87
CA GLU A 86 12.28 -7.22 -3.02
C GLU A 86 13.58 -7.25 -3.83
N LEU A 87 13.55 -7.83 -5.03
CA LEU A 87 14.70 -7.88 -5.95
C LEU A 87 15.10 -6.47 -6.40
N SER A 88 14.14 -5.61 -6.74
CA SER A 88 14.42 -4.21 -7.13
C SER A 88 15.05 -3.39 -6.00
N ASN A 89 14.79 -3.72 -4.73
CA ASN A 89 15.41 -3.06 -3.58
C ASN A 89 16.84 -3.56 -3.30
N SER A 90 17.25 -4.69 -3.87
CA SER A 90 18.54 -5.34 -3.60
C SER A 90 19.68 -4.95 -4.55
N GLU A 91 19.40 -4.26 -5.65
CA GLU A 91 20.42 -3.77 -6.61
C GLU A 91 21.06 -2.42 -6.22
N VAL A 92 20.70 -1.88 -5.04
CA VAL A 92 21.30 -0.66 -4.48
C VAL A 92 22.12 -0.96 -3.23
N ASN A 93 23.17 -1.77 -3.37
CA ASN A 93 24.23 -1.84 -2.36
C ASN A 93 25.62 -2.01 -2.98
#